data_AF-A0A0W0G334-F1
#
_entry.id   AF-A0A0W0G334-F1
#
_cell.length_a   1.000
_cell.length_b   1.000
_cell.length_c   1.000
_cell.angle_alpha   90.00
_cell.angle_beta   90.00
_cell.angle_gamma   90.00
#
_symmetry.space_group_name_H-M   'P 1'
#
loop_
_entity.id
_entity.type
_entity.pdbx_description
1 polymer ?
#
loop_
_entity_poly.entity_id
_entity_poly.type
_entity_poly.pdbx_seq_one_letter_code
_entity_poly.pdbx_strand_id
1 'polypeptide(L)'
;MSISLSCLSSSRRALSSSIAAGTSSVASRKIQGRSYAQAALQKRPSSEHSTYIPKAPFTSRRETRQGSQIIEEDVLGQENSGSKSRGVERGNRSGRPRQHQKYEPVDYSTMRTPDPVFADHLNGLFPGLQFPKELARRILTHASHPAAVYGHNGSFSFLGRRVLNSYLLLLLSSSSNLKPTDDLDEILSRTLNTYILGEYVGSEWGLGRVMRWTPTVKAETLKSVDDKAPLLKSVGLYKVQGDTVSAVVGGIYHQFGGSVAHRVFHTRLLPHVLLGTNNQGLPEAFHGDVRAICNQMGGMQGPLVVDSASVLSPESQSEKVISHTA
;
A
#
# COMPACT_ATOMS: atom_id res chain seq x y z
N MET A 1 8.04 -64.87 -54.48
CA MET A 1 8.00 -64.49 -55.91
C MET A 1 7.66 -63.02 -55.98
N SER A 2 8.59 -62.21 -56.51
CA SER A 2 8.41 -60.81 -56.88
C SER A 2 7.41 -60.66 -58.02
N ILE A 3 6.76 -59.50 -58.13
CA ILE A 3 6.77 -58.59 -59.30
C ILE A 3 6.20 -57.23 -58.85
N SER A 4 6.71 -56.21 -59.50
CA SER A 4 6.79 -54.79 -59.18
C SER A 4 5.82 -53.92 -60.01
N LEU A 5 5.59 -52.68 -59.50
CA LEU A 5 5.40 -51.39 -60.22
C LEU A 5 4.07 -51.21 -61.01
N SER A 6 3.43 -50.03 -61.18
CA SER A 6 3.85 -48.62 -61.06
C SER A 6 2.65 -47.63 -61.20
N CYS A 7 2.76 -46.49 -60.49
CA CYS A 7 2.54 -45.07 -60.84
C CYS A 7 1.32 -44.51 -61.62
N LEU A 8 0.76 -43.39 -61.10
CA LEU A 8 0.48 -42.06 -61.74
C LEU A 8 -0.25 -41.19 -60.67
N SER A 9 0.32 -40.14 -60.07
CA SER A 9 0.66 -38.78 -60.55
C SER A 9 -0.27 -37.71 -59.95
N SER A 10 0.34 -36.88 -59.08
CA SER A 10 0.25 -35.41 -58.98
C SER A 10 -1.11 -34.71 -58.79
N SER A 11 -1.27 -34.06 -57.62
CA SER A 11 -1.63 -32.63 -57.61
C SER A 11 -1.17 -31.95 -56.32
N ARG A 12 -0.20 -31.05 -56.45
CA ARG A 12 0.17 -30.07 -55.43
C ARG A 12 -0.71 -28.83 -55.61
N ARG A 13 -1.44 -28.42 -54.57
CA ARG A 13 -1.80 -27.01 -54.35
C ARG A 13 -1.44 -26.62 -52.93
N ALA A 14 -0.53 -25.67 -52.84
CA ALA A 14 -0.31 -24.86 -51.66
C ALA A 14 -1.47 -23.86 -51.55
N LEU A 15 -2.04 -23.72 -50.36
CA LEU A 15 -2.57 -22.44 -49.88
C LEU A 15 -2.22 -22.28 -48.40
N SER A 16 -1.61 -21.14 -48.16
CA SER A 16 -1.18 -20.54 -46.91
C SER A 16 -2.39 -20.03 -46.13
N SER A 17 -2.39 -20.17 -44.79
CA SER A 17 -2.62 -19.01 -43.90
C SER A 17 -2.67 -19.41 -42.41
N SER A 18 -1.78 -18.75 -41.66
CA SER A 18 -1.92 -18.26 -40.28
C SER A 18 -2.17 -19.26 -39.14
N ILE A 19 -1.05 -19.78 -38.61
CA ILE A 19 -0.92 -20.10 -37.19
C ILE A 19 -0.97 -18.76 -36.44
N ALA A 20 -2.09 -18.48 -35.76
CA ALA A 20 -2.16 -17.40 -34.80
C ALA A 20 -1.36 -17.82 -33.55
N ALA A 21 -0.07 -17.51 -33.57
CA ALA A 21 0.72 -17.42 -32.36
C ALA A 21 0.14 -16.28 -31.52
N GLY A 22 -0.70 -16.62 -30.54
CA GLY A 22 -1.12 -15.72 -29.49
C GLY A 22 0.09 -15.37 -28.63
N THR A 23 0.87 -14.41 -29.09
CA THR A 23 1.87 -13.74 -28.27
C THR A 23 1.12 -12.99 -27.18
N SER A 24 1.06 -13.59 -25.99
CA SER A 24 0.75 -12.86 -24.75
C SER A 24 1.84 -11.81 -24.55
N SER A 25 1.68 -10.66 -25.19
CA SER A 25 2.55 -9.53 -24.98
C SER A 25 2.36 -9.07 -23.54
N VAL A 26 3.36 -9.37 -22.71
CA VAL A 26 3.59 -8.68 -21.44
C VAL A 26 3.82 -7.21 -21.81
N ALA A 27 2.73 -6.45 -21.89
CA ALA A 27 2.77 -5.02 -22.13
C ALA A 27 3.50 -4.38 -20.95
N SER A 28 4.66 -3.83 -21.27
CA SER A 28 5.55 -3.11 -20.38
C SER A 28 4.80 -2.02 -19.59
N ARG A 29 4.55 -2.27 -18.29
CA ARG A 29 3.85 -1.38 -17.33
C ARG A 29 4.59 -0.07 -17.02
N LYS A 30 5.63 0.31 -17.78
CA LYS A 30 6.44 1.51 -17.49
C LYS A 30 5.73 2.84 -17.79
N ILE A 31 4.65 2.84 -18.58
CA ILE A 31 4.02 4.08 -19.05
C ILE A 31 2.96 4.63 -18.07
N GLN A 32 2.30 3.77 -17.28
CA GLN A 32 1.28 4.21 -16.32
C GLN A 32 1.87 4.90 -15.06
N GLY A 33 3.06 4.49 -14.62
CA GLY A 33 3.70 5.06 -13.42
C GLY A 33 4.06 6.55 -13.55
N ARG A 34 4.43 7.01 -14.75
CA ARG A 34 4.79 8.42 -15.00
C ARG A 34 3.58 9.35 -14.91
N SER A 35 2.43 8.94 -15.45
CA SER A 35 1.17 9.71 -15.39
C SER A 35 0.61 9.76 -13.97
N TYR A 36 0.66 8.65 -13.23
CA TYR A 36 0.24 8.60 -11.84
C TYR A 36 1.05 9.53 -10.95
N ALA A 37 2.37 9.55 -11.13
CA ALA A 37 3.27 10.38 -10.34
C ALA A 37 2.98 11.88 -10.47
N GLN A 38 2.66 12.32 -11.69
CA GLN A 38 2.29 13.70 -11.94
C GLN A 38 0.94 14.03 -11.30
N ALA A 39 -0.06 13.17 -11.45
CA ALA A 39 -1.39 13.37 -10.85
C ALA A 39 -1.37 13.39 -9.31
N ALA A 40 -0.53 12.56 -8.68
CA ALA A 40 -0.38 12.50 -7.22
C ALA A 40 0.29 13.75 -6.63
N LEU A 41 1.06 14.50 -7.43
CA LEU A 41 1.77 15.70 -7.00
C LEU A 41 1.09 17.02 -7.45
N GLN A 42 0.21 16.98 -8.45
CA GLN A 42 -0.37 18.17 -9.07
C GLN A 42 -1.61 18.73 -8.34
N LYS A 43 -2.35 17.92 -7.56
CA LYS A 43 -3.52 18.40 -6.82
C LYS A 43 -3.12 19.19 -5.58
N ARG A 44 -2.79 20.46 -5.79
CA ARG A 44 -2.39 21.42 -4.77
C ARG A 44 -3.29 22.66 -4.90
N PRO A 45 -4.00 23.12 -3.85
CA PRO A 45 -4.42 24.52 -3.82
C PRO A 45 -3.18 25.41 -3.65
N SER A 46 -3.09 26.48 -4.44
CA SER A 46 -1.88 27.24 -4.75
C SER A 46 -1.21 28.00 -3.59
N SER A 47 -1.69 27.90 -2.34
CA SER A 47 -1.32 28.82 -1.26
C SER A 47 -0.60 28.22 -0.05
N GLU A 48 -0.30 26.93 -0.03
CA GLU A 48 0.25 26.31 1.20
C GLU A 48 1.78 26.38 1.27
N HIS A 49 2.27 27.40 1.98
CA HIS A 49 3.58 27.44 2.64
C HIS A 49 3.34 27.10 4.12
N SER A 50 3.69 25.88 4.55
CA SER A 50 3.61 25.50 5.96
C SER A 50 4.92 24.84 6.38
N THR A 51 5.70 25.54 7.19
CA THR A 51 6.76 24.93 8.02
C THR A 51 6.09 24.34 9.26
N TYR A 52 5.39 23.22 9.11
CA TYR A 52 4.95 22.44 10.25
C TYR A 52 6.17 21.74 10.86
N ILE A 53 6.53 22.15 12.09
CA ILE A 53 7.52 21.44 12.91
C ILE A 53 6.76 20.35 13.67
N PRO A 54 7.07 19.05 13.46
CA PRO A 54 6.44 17.99 14.22
C PRO A 54 6.71 18.19 15.72
N LYS A 55 5.66 18.29 16.54
CA LYS A 55 5.81 17.96 17.95
C LYS A 55 6.12 16.47 18.02
N ALA A 56 7.28 16.13 18.58
CA ALA A 56 7.77 14.76 18.66
C ALA A 56 6.69 13.81 19.20
N PRO A 57 6.57 12.58 18.66
CA PRO A 57 5.65 11.61 19.23
C PRO A 57 6.14 11.17 20.62
N PHE A 58 5.16 11.05 21.50
CA PHE A 58 5.16 10.39 22.80
C PHE A 58 6.37 9.45 23.03
N THR A 59 7.22 9.79 24.00
CA THR A 59 8.26 8.88 24.48
C THR A 59 7.58 7.67 25.11
N SER A 60 7.90 6.47 24.62
CA SER A 60 7.65 5.26 25.38
C SER A 60 8.42 5.39 26.69
N ARG A 61 7.68 5.53 27.80
CA ARG A 61 8.20 5.49 29.16
C ARG A 61 8.95 4.17 29.35
N ARG A 62 10.28 4.23 29.23
CA ARG A 62 11.18 3.13 29.58
C ARG A 62 11.04 2.90 31.07
N GLU A 63 10.44 1.77 31.44
CA GLU A 63 10.43 1.29 32.82
C GLU A 63 11.86 1.29 33.36
N THR A 64 12.08 2.11 34.37
CA THR A 64 13.31 2.13 35.14
C THR A 64 13.26 0.91 36.05
N ARG A 65 13.99 -0.15 35.67
CA ARG A 65 14.26 -1.27 36.58
C ARG A 65 15.08 -0.73 37.75
N GLN A 66 14.55 -0.99 38.95
CA GLN A 66 15.19 -0.74 40.24
C GLN A 66 16.50 -1.51 40.36
N GLY A 67 17.37 -0.95 41.21
CA GLY A 67 18.79 -1.24 41.27
C GLY A 67 19.17 -2.58 41.88
N SER A 68 20.38 -2.98 41.54
CA SER A 68 21.21 -3.86 42.34
C SER A 68 22.60 -3.22 42.40
N GLN A 69 22.98 -2.80 43.61
CA GLN A 69 24.32 -2.35 43.94
C GLN A 69 25.31 -3.50 43.81
N ILE A 70 26.47 -3.25 43.18
CA ILE A 70 27.71 -3.97 43.47
C ILE A 70 28.84 -2.93 43.53
N ILE A 71 29.61 -3.05 44.59
CA ILE A 71 30.77 -2.28 45.04
C ILE A 71 32.00 -2.69 44.23
N GLU A 72 32.89 -1.74 43.89
CA GLU A 72 34.35 -1.93 44.02
C GLU A 72 35.14 -0.61 43.82
N GLU A 73 36.22 -0.51 44.60
CA GLU A 73 37.05 0.67 44.87
C GLU A 73 38.22 0.84 43.88
N ASP A 74 38.71 2.08 43.88
CA ASP A 74 40.12 2.51 43.92
C ASP A 74 41.05 2.59 42.68
N VAL A 75 41.92 3.62 42.82
CA VAL A 75 43.27 3.84 42.24
C VAL A 75 43.44 4.89 41.11
N LEU A 76 43.79 6.10 41.57
CA LEU A 76 44.90 7.01 41.18
C LEU A 76 45.36 7.17 39.71
N GLY A 77 45.53 8.44 39.29
CA GLY A 77 46.76 8.84 38.58
C GLY A 77 46.67 9.88 37.46
N GLN A 78 47.38 10.98 37.69
CA GLN A 78 48.18 11.79 36.75
C GLN A 78 47.60 13.00 36.01
N GLU A 79 48.24 14.13 36.36
CA GLU A 79 48.37 15.41 35.69
C GLU A 79 49.10 15.27 34.33
N ASN A 80 48.78 16.16 33.38
CA ASN A 80 49.84 16.93 32.73
C ASN A 80 49.37 18.23 32.06
N SER A 81 50.23 19.24 32.25
CA SER A 81 50.41 20.53 31.57
C SER A 81 50.18 20.52 30.04
N GLY A 82 49.94 21.62 29.30
CA GLY A 82 49.95 23.06 29.56
C GLY A 82 49.95 23.82 28.21
N SER A 83 49.86 25.15 28.30
CA SER A 83 50.30 26.16 27.29
C SER A 83 49.28 26.78 26.32
N LYS A 84 48.91 28.02 26.69
CA LYS A 84 49.06 29.31 25.95
C LYS A 84 48.23 29.61 24.68
N SER A 85 47.35 30.59 24.90
CA SER A 85 47.26 31.87 24.17
C SER A 85 46.78 31.88 22.71
N ARG A 86 45.63 32.52 22.47
CA ARG A 86 45.53 33.73 21.63
C ARG A 86 44.11 34.31 21.67
N GLY A 87 44.02 35.56 22.12
CA GLY A 87 42.84 36.38 21.93
C GLY A 87 42.64 36.66 20.44
N VAL A 88 41.39 36.52 19.98
CA VAL A 88 40.91 37.08 18.72
C VAL A 88 39.51 37.64 18.99
N GLU A 89 39.49 38.97 19.04
CA GLU A 89 38.45 39.89 18.61
C GLU A 89 36.97 39.44 18.66
N ARG A 90 36.23 40.12 19.53
CA ARG A 90 34.79 40.33 19.42
C ARG A 90 34.46 41.00 18.08
N GLY A 91 34.19 40.19 17.06
CA GLY A 91 33.54 40.62 15.84
C GLY A 91 32.09 41.02 16.12
N ASN A 92 31.84 42.33 16.17
CA ASN A 92 30.53 42.94 16.05
C ASN A 92 29.86 42.47 14.75
N ARG A 93 29.05 41.40 14.80
CA ARG A 93 28.12 41.07 13.73
C ARG A 93 26.86 41.89 13.94
N SER A 94 26.78 42.97 13.17
CA SER A 94 25.56 43.69 12.85
C SER A 94 24.40 42.70 12.64
N GLY A 95 23.44 42.73 13.57
CA GLY A 95 22.19 42.00 13.45
C GLY A 95 21.44 42.50 12.22
N ARG A 96 21.44 41.72 11.14
CA ARG A 96 20.43 41.88 10.09
C ARG A 96 19.06 41.67 10.75
N PRO A 97 18.11 42.60 10.64
CA PRO A 97 16.76 42.35 11.09
C PRO A 97 16.22 41.15 10.31
N ARG A 98 15.94 40.05 11.00
CA ARG A 98 15.12 38.97 10.45
C ARG A 98 13.79 39.61 10.13
N GLN A 99 13.51 39.83 8.84
CA GLN A 99 12.17 40.12 8.37
C GLN A 99 11.31 38.94 8.83
N HIS A 100 10.55 39.16 9.91
CA HIS A 100 9.44 38.29 10.28
C HIS A 100 8.44 38.42 9.14
N GLN A 101 8.56 37.51 8.16
CA GLN A 101 7.54 37.29 7.15
C GLN A 101 6.25 37.02 7.93
N LYS A 102 5.28 37.94 7.84
CA LYS A 102 3.94 37.78 8.41
C LYS A 102 3.36 36.50 7.81
N TYR A 103 3.38 35.42 8.60
CA TYR A 103 2.64 34.22 8.27
C TYR A 103 1.18 34.53 8.60
N GLU A 104 0.37 34.72 7.56
CA GLU A 104 -1.08 34.71 7.72
C GLU A 104 -1.49 33.32 8.24
N PRO A 105 -2.23 33.24 9.37
CA PRO A 105 -2.72 31.96 9.88
C PRO A 105 -3.60 31.31 8.81
N VAL A 106 -3.26 30.10 8.39
CA VAL A 106 -4.14 29.30 7.52
C VAL A 106 -5.43 29.03 8.30
N ASP A 107 -6.57 29.44 7.76
CA ASP A 107 -7.87 29.15 8.37
C ASP A 107 -8.25 27.68 8.13
N TYR A 108 -7.90 26.84 9.11
CA TYR A 108 -8.20 25.41 9.09
C TYR A 108 -9.68 25.09 9.33
N SER A 109 -10.53 26.08 9.62
CA SER A 109 -11.97 25.85 9.88
C SER A 109 -12.67 25.21 8.68
N THR A 110 -12.26 25.58 7.47
CA THR A 110 -12.74 25.01 6.20
C THR A 110 -12.39 23.52 6.03
N MET A 111 -11.35 23.04 6.70
CA MET A 111 -10.92 21.63 6.63
C MET A 111 -11.67 20.72 7.61
N ARG A 112 -12.50 21.29 8.49
CA ARG A 112 -13.31 20.55 9.47
C ARG A 112 -14.44 19.79 8.80
N THR A 113 -15.08 20.37 7.79
CA THR A 113 -16.19 19.73 7.07
C THR A 113 -15.67 18.62 6.15
N PRO A 114 -16.22 17.40 6.23
CA PRO A 114 -15.83 16.31 5.34
C PRO A 114 -16.20 16.59 3.90
N ASP A 115 -15.17 16.66 3.06
CA ASP A 115 -15.31 16.69 1.62
C ASP A 115 -15.87 15.35 1.12
N PRO A 116 -16.98 15.33 0.34
CA PRO A 116 -17.53 14.10 -0.24
C PRO A 116 -16.51 13.33 -1.08
N VAL A 117 -15.52 13.99 -1.68
CA VAL A 117 -14.50 13.38 -2.56
C VAL A 117 -13.82 12.16 -1.92
N PHE A 118 -13.60 12.16 -0.60
CA PHE A 118 -13.00 11.01 0.10
C PHE A 118 -13.91 9.80 0.10
N ALA A 119 -15.19 9.99 0.43
CA ALA A 119 -16.17 8.91 0.46
C ALA A 119 -16.45 8.42 -0.96
N ASP A 120 -16.62 9.33 -1.91
CA ASP A 120 -16.87 9.00 -3.32
C ASP A 120 -15.73 8.16 -3.90
N HIS A 121 -14.48 8.50 -3.57
CA HIS A 121 -13.33 7.70 -4.00
C HIS A 121 -13.35 6.29 -3.42
N LEU A 122 -13.58 6.14 -2.11
CA LEU A 122 -13.60 4.81 -1.47
C LEU A 122 -14.82 3.97 -1.92
N ASN A 123 -15.99 4.59 -2.07
CA ASN A 123 -17.20 3.95 -2.59
C ASN A 123 -17.01 3.46 -4.03
N GLY A 124 -16.28 4.24 -4.85
CA GLY A 124 -15.93 3.83 -6.21
C GLY A 124 -14.92 2.68 -6.26
N LEU A 125 -13.97 2.63 -5.32
CA LEU A 125 -13.00 1.53 -5.21
C LEU A 125 -13.61 0.23 -4.68
N PHE A 126 -14.62 0.34 -3.80
CA PHE A 126 -15.24 -0.80 -3.15
C PHE A 126 -16.76 -0.80 -3.38
N PRO A 127 -17.21 -1.17 -4.60
CA PRO A 127 -18.63 -1.24 -4.92
C PRO A 127 -19.40 -2.10 -3.91
N GLY A 128 -20.55 -1.58 -3.47
CA GLY A 128 -21.39 -2.20 -2.44
C GLY A 128 -21.08 -1.74 -1.00
N LEU A 129 -19.99 -1.01 -0.78
CA LEU A 129 -19.72 -0.35 0.50
C LEU A 129 -20.12 1.13 0.44
N GLN A 130 -20.60 1.64 1.57
CA GLN A 130 -20.96 3.05 1.74
C GLN A 130 -20.19 3.65 2.91
N PHE A 131 -19.08 4.33 2.62
CA PHE A 131 -18.20 4.92 3.63
C PHE A 131 -18.81 6.21 4.19
N PRO A 132 -18.96 6.34 5.52
CA PRO A 132 -19.29 7.61 6.15
C PRO A 132 -18.22 8.66 5.81
N LYS A 133 -18.63 9.89 5.46
CA LYS A 133 -17.72 10.96 5.03
C LYS A 133 -16.60 11.25 6.04
N GLU A 134 -16.94 11.25 7.33
CA GLU A 134 -15.97 11.44 8.41
C GLU A 134 -14.94 10.30 8.48
N LEU A 135 -15.40 9.06 8.30
CA LEU A 135 -14.52 7.90 8.28
C LEU A 135 -13.56 7.96 7.08
N ALA A 136 -14.09 8.21 5.89
CA ALA A 136 -13.30 8.31 4.67
C ALA A 136 -12.23 9.41 4.75
N ARG A 137 -12.61 10.59 5.27
CA ARG A 137 -11.67 11.70 5.52
C ARG A 137 -10.55 11.28 6.46
N ARG A 138 -10.87 10.61 7.58
CA ARG A 138 -9.85 10.14 8.54
C ARG A 138 -8.92 9.10 7.94
N ILE A 139 -9.46 8.13 7.20
CA ILE A 139 -8.69 7.08 6.50
C ILE A 139 -7.69 7.69 5.51
N LEU A 140 -8.11 8.71 4.76
CA LEU A 140 -7.33 9.33 3.68
C LEU A 140 -6.53 10.56 4.14
N THR A 141 -6.45 10.85 5.44
CA THR A 141 -5.63 11.94 5.99
C THR A 141 -4.45 11.37 6.77
N HIS A 142 -3.23 11.62 6.30
CA HIS A 142 -2.00 11.24 6.99
C HIS A 142 -1.63 12.26 8.09
N ALA A 143 -0.94 11.80 9.13
CA ALA A 143 -0.54 12.64 10.27
C ALA A 143 0.40 13.81 9.91
N SER A 144 1.06 13.77 8.75
CA SER A 144 1.91 14.88 8.28
C SER A 144 1.13 16.06 7.71
N HIS A 145 -0.17 15.91 7.45
CA HIS A 145 -0.99 16.98 6.88
C HIS A 145 -1.57 17.89 7.96
N PRO A 146 -1.67 19.23 7.76
CA PRO A 146 -2.26 20.13 8.77
C PRO A 146 -3.69 19.77 9.20
N ALA A 147 -4.51 19.25 8.29
CA ALA A 147 -5.86 18.77 8.60
C ALA A 147 -5.91 17.55 9.56
N ALA A 148 -4.77 16.93 9.90
CA ALA A 148 -4.70 15.79 10.80
C ALA A 148 -5.21 16.10 12.22
N VAL A 149 -5.27 17.37 12.61
CA VAL A 149 -5.86 17.81 13.90
C VAL A 149 -7.32 17.40 14.03
N TYR A 150 -8.04 17.28 12.90
CA TYR A 150 -9.42 16.83 12.85
C TYR A 150 -9.54 15.30 12.73
N GLY A 151 -8.46 14.57 12.98
CA GLY A 151 -8.38 13.12 12.85
C GLY A 151 -7.60 12.71 11.60
N HIS A 152 -6.76 11.69 11.80
CA HIS A 152 -5.89 11.12 10.78
C HIS A 152 -5.95 9.58 10.84
N ASN A 153 -5.24 8.94 9.91
CA ASN A 153 -5.35 7.52 9.61
C ASN A 153 -4.56 6.61 10.58
N GLY A 154 -3.95 7.15 11.64
CA GLY A 154 -3.00 6.41 12.48
C GLY A 154 -3.61 5.19 13.17
N SER A 155 -4.77 5.36 13.83
CA SER A 155 -5.47 4.25 14.50
C SER A 155 -5.97 3.20 13.51
N PHE A 156 -6.46 3.62 12.34
CA PHE A 156 -6.93 2.70 11.31
C PHE A 156 -5.77 1.95 10.65
N SER A 157 -4.63 2.61 10.42
CA SER A 157 -3.42 1.97 9.89
C SER A 157 -2.88 0.93 10.88
N PHE A 158 -2.88 1.24 12.18
CA PHE A 158 -2.51 0.30 13.23
C PHE A 158 -3.42 -0.95 13.28
N LEU A 159 -4.74 -0.74 13.19
CA LEU A 159 -5.71 -1.83 13.12
C LEU A 159 -5.54 -2.64 11.84
N GLY A 160 -5.43 -1.96 10.70
CA GLY A 160 -5.26 -2.58 9.39
C GLY A 160 -4.04 -3.48 9.28
N ARG A 161 -2.88 -3.05 9.82
CA ARG A 161 -1.68 -3.90 9.85
C ARG A 161 -1.92 -5.23 10.59
N ARG A 162 -2.68 -5.21 11.70
CA ARG A 162 -3.05 -6.43 12.42
C ARG A 162 -3.97 -7.32 11.58
N VAL A 163 -5.01 -6.73 11.00
CA VAL A 163 -5.96 -7.42 10.13
C VAL A 163 -5.25 -8.09 8.95
N LEU A 164 -4.35 -7.36 8.28
CA LEU A 164 -3.58 -7.88 7.15
C LEU A 164 -2.65 -9.02 7.57
N ASN A 165 -1.91 -8.87 8.67
CA ASN A 165 -1.04 -9.94 9.17
C ASN A 165 -1.84 -11.19 9.52
N SER A 166 -2.98 -11.03 10.22
CA SER A 166 -3.84 -12.15 10.58
C SER A 166 -4.38 -12.88 9.36
N TYR A 167 -4.88 -12.16 8.35
CA TYR A 167 -5.42 -12.78 7.13
C TYR A 167 -4.34 -13.44 6.28
N LEU A 168 -3.14 -12.86 6.21
CA LEU A 168 -2.03 -13.50 5.53
C LEU A 168 -1.59 -14.78 6.26
N LEU A 169 -1.48 -14.77 7.58
CA LEU A 169 -1.17 -15.98 8.36
C LEU A 169 -2.23 -17.06 8.20
N LEU A 170 -3.51 -16.70 8.19
CA LEU A 170 -4.61 -17.65 7.93
C LEU A 170 -4.48 -18.29 6.55
N LEU A 171 -4.24 -17.48 5.50
CA LEU A 171 -3.97 -17.98 4.15
C LEU A 171 -2.81 -18.97 4.15
N LEU A 172 -1.65 -18.58 4.71
CA LEU A 172 -0.45 -19.42 4.73
C LEU A 172 -0.70 -20.73 5.49
N SER A 173 -1.37 -20.67 6.64
CA SER A 173 -1.69 -21.85 7.46
C SER A 173 -2.64 -22.83 6.77
N SER A 174 -3.47 -22.35 5.84
CA SER A 174 -4.39 -23.19 5.06
C SER A 174 -3.76 -23.76 3.78
N SER A 175 -2.55 -23.33 3.42
CA SER A 175 -1.88 -23.72 2.19
C SER A 175 -1.12 -25.03 2.36
N SER A 176 -1.28 -25.96 1.41
CA SER A 176 -0.44 -27.16 1.32
C SER A 176 1.00 -26.84 0.90
N ASN A 177 1.28 -25.61 0.46
CA ASN A 177 2.61 -25.18 0.03
C ASN A 177 3.47 -24.68 1.20
N LEU A 178 2.89 -24.49 2.39
CA LEU A 178 3.63 -24.06 3.57
C LEU A 178 4.52 -25.20 4.09
N LYS A 179 5.82 -24.93 4.20
CA LYS A 179 6.82 -25.89 4.68
C LYS A 179 7.21 -25.58 6.13
N PRO A 180 7.59 -26.57 6.93
CA PRO A 180 8.11 -26.35 8.29
C PRO A 180 9.36 -25.46 8.35
N THR A 181 10.08 -25.34 7.24
CA THR A 181 11.29 -24.50 7.11
C THR A 181 10.99 -23.05 6.73
N ASP A 182 9.73 -22.71 6.42
CA ASP A 182 9.37 -21.36 5.99
C ASP A 182 9.36 -20.39 7.18
N ASP A 183 10.06 -19.26 7.05
CA ASP A 183 10.01 -18.18 8.01
C ASP A 183 8.76 -17.31 7.75
N LEU A 184 7.75 -17.47 8.59
CA LEU A 184 6.50 -16.72 8.50
C LEU A 184 6.70 -15.22 8.70
N ASP A 185 7.63 -14.80 9.57
CA ASP A 185 7.90 -13.39 9.83
C ASP A 185 8.60 -12.73 8.62
N GLU A 186 9.50 -13.47 7.97
CA GLU A 186 10.10 -13.04 6.70
C GLU A 186 9.03 -12.91 5.61
N ILE A 187 8.16 -13.90 5.45
CA ILE A 187 7.07 -13.86 4.46
C ILE A 187 6.13 -12.68 4.73
N LEU A 188 5.72 -12.46 5.99
CA LEU A 188 4.88 -11.34 6.40
C LEU A 188 5.53 -9.99 6.10
N SER A 189 6.74 -9.77 6.61
CA SER A 189 7.45 -8.49 6.49
C SER A 189 7.75 -8.10 5.04
N ARG A 190 7.97 -9.10 4.19
CA ARG A 190 8.21 -8.94 2.75
C ARG A 190 6.92 -8.71 1.96
N THR A 191 5.87 -9.50 2.24
CA THR A 191 4.58 -9.42 1.53
C THR A 191 3.82 -8.15 1.87
N LEU A 192 3.76 -7.80 3.16
CA LEU A 192 3.03 -6.64 3.68
C LEU A 192 3.96 -5.46 3.95
N ASN A 193 5.11 -5.42 3.27
CA ASN A 193 6.03 -4.30 3.34
C ASN A 193 5.30 -3.01 2.93
N THR A 194 5.39 -1.98 3.76
CA THR A 194 4.66 -0.71 3.54
C THR A 194 4.97 -0.10 2.18
N TYR A 195 6.21 -0.17 1.69
CA TYR A 195 6.57 0.36 0.37
C TYR A 195 5.95 -0.46 -0.77
N ILE A 196 5.91 -1.79 -0.63
CA ILE A 196 5.27 -2.68 -1.61
C ILE A 196 3.77 -2.40 -1.65
N LEU A 197 3.12 -2.29 -0.49
CA LEU A 197 1.70 -1.92 -0.42
C LEU A 197 1.46 -0.54 -1.07
N GLY A 198 2.29 0.45 -0.79
CA GLY A 198 2.13 1.78 -1.41
C GLY A 198 2.33 1.76 -2.92
N GLU A 199 3.43 1.15 -3.39
CA GLU A 199 3.81 1.14 -4.80
C GLU A 199 2.82 0.34 -5.66
N TYR A 200 2.37 -0.83 -5.20
CA TYR A 200 1.57 -1.75 -6.02
C TYR A 200 0.08 -1.75 -5.68
N VAL A 201 -0.31 -1.57 -4.41
CA VAL A 201 -1.74 -1.53 -4.03
C VAL A 201 -2.22 -0.09 -4.02
N GLY A 202 -1.49 0.82 -3.36
CA GLY A 202 -1.85 2.22 -3.23
C GLY A 202 -1.89 2.97 -4.56
N SER A 203 -0.99 2.63 -5.50
CA SER A 203 -1.02 3.17 -6.86
C SER A 203 -2.23 2.70 -7.67
N GLU A 204 -2.55 1.41 -7.60
CA GLU A 204 -3.70 0.82 -8.30
C GLU A 204 -5.03 1.38 -7.75
N TRP A 205 -5.12 1.56 -6.44
CA TRP A 205 -6.26 2.22 -5.80
C TRP A 205 -6.26 3.75 -6.04
N GLY A 206 -5.18 4.30 -6.58
CA GLY A 206 -5.12 5.72 -6.92
C GLY A 206 -5.05 6.65 -5.70
N LEU A 207 -4.60 6.15 -4.55
CA LEU A 207 -4.63 6.86 -3.26
C LEU A 207 -3.82 8.16 -3.29
N GLY A 208 -2.73 8.20 -4.05
CA GLY A 208 -1.91 9.40 -4.20
C GLY A 208 -2.65 10.60 -4.78
N ARG A 209 -3.77 10.38 -5.47
CA ARG A 209 -4.58 11.45 -6.08
C ARG A 209 -5.63 12.04 -5.15
N VAL A 210 -5.82 11.46 -3.97
CA VAL A 210 -6.88 11.87 -3.05
C VAL A 210 -6.38 12.08 -1.62
N MET A 211 -5.38 11.31 -1.18
CA MET A 211 -4.92 11.36 0.21
C MET A 211 -4.31 12.72 0.56
N ARG A 212 -4.58 13.18 1.78
CA ARG A 212 -4.00 14.39 2.36
C ARG A 212 -2.71 14.05 3.08
N TRP A 213 -1.58 14.57 2.59
CA TRP A 213 -0.26 14.35 3.17
C TRP A 213 0.70 15.49 2.81
N THR A 214 1.73 15.67 3.61
CA THR A 214 2.83 16.63 3.34
C THR A 214 4.12 15.86 3.02
N PRO A 215 4.77 16.11 1.86
CA PRO A 215 6.07 15.54 1.52
C PRO A 215 7.19 15.99 2.46
N THR A 216 8.20 15.15 2.64
CA THR A 216 9.38 15.48 3.46
C THR A 216 10.28 16.54 2.80
N VAL A 217 10.20 16.69 1.48
CA VAL A 217 10.99 17.67 0.72
C VAL A 217 10.21 18.96 0.48
N LYS A 218 10.93 20.08 0.39
CA LYS A 218 10.32 21.38 0.10
C LYS A 218 9.73 21.42 -1.31
N ALA A 219 8.68 22.22 -1.48
CA ALA A 219 7.94 22.33 -2.72
C ALA A 219 8.78 22.87 -3.90
N GLU A 220 9.82 23.65 -3.61
CA GLU A 220 10.71 24.22 -4.63
C GLU A 220 11.55 23.11 -5.29
N THR A 221 12.04 22.17 -4.49
CA THR A 221 12.81 20.99 -4.95
C THR A 221 11.96 20.03 -5.79
N LEU A 222 10.66 19.96 -5.51
CA LEU A 222 9.70 19.16 -6.28
C LEU A 222 9.41 19.75 -7.68
N LYS A 223 9.58 21.06 -7.86
CA LYS A 223 9.33 21.75 -9.14
C LYS A 223 10.53 21.71 -10.08
N SER A 224 11.74 21.51 -9.57
CA SER A 224 12.99 21.60 -10.32
C SER A 224 13.47 20.28 -10.95
N VAL A 225 12.69 19.20 -10.85
CA VAL A 225 13.11 17.86 -11.33
C VAL A 225 12.18 17.38 -12.45
N ASP A 226 12.76 17.14 -13.62
CA ASP A 226 12.06 16.70 -14.82
C ASP A 226 11.57 15.23 -14.73
N ASP A 227 12.35 14.34 -14.10
CA ASP A 227 12.01 12.91 -13.93
C ASP A 227 11.53 12.62 -12.50
N LYS A 228 10.21 12.66 -12.29
CA LYS A 228 9.57 12.59 -10.96
C LYS A 228 9.46 11.18 -10.36
N ALA A 229 9.66 10.12 -11.13
CA ALA A 229 9.48 8.74 -10.67
C ALA A 229 10.47 8.29 -9.57
N PRO A 230 11.81 8.46 -9.70
CA PRO A 230 12.74 8.19 -8.60
C PRO A 230 12.52 9.15 -7.42
N LEU A 231 12.05 10.37 -7.70
CA LEU A 231 11.71 11.36 -6.68
C LEU A 231 10.52 10.92 -5.82
N LEU A 232 9.52 10.22 -6.37
CA LEU A 232 8.41 9.69 -5.57
C LEU A 232 8.84 8.73 -4.46
N LYS A 233 9.84 7.87 -4.75
CA LYS A 233 10.44 6.99 -3.74
C LYS A 233 11.17 7.81 -2.67
N SER A 234 11.88 8.87 -3.07
CA SER A 234 12.65 9.69 -2.14
C SER A 234 11.81 10.65 -1.28
N VAL A 235 10.64 11.10 -1.75
CA VAL A 235 9.76 12.02 -1.00
C VAL A 235 8.85 11.34 0.02
N GLY A 236 8.89 10.00 0.10
CA GLY A 236 8.12 9.22 1.06
C GLY A 236 6.69 8.88 0.63
N LEU A 237 6.32 9.11 -0.64
CA LEU A 237 4.96 8.88 -1.13
C LEU A 237 4.51 7.43 -0.90
N TYR A 238 5.28 6.45 -1.34
CA TYR A 238 4.89 5.03 -1.23
C TYR A 238 4.82 4.57 0.22
N LYS A 239 5.62 5.15 1.12
CA LYS A 239 5.48 4.88 2.55
C LYS A 239 4.11 5.35 3.06
N VAL A 240 3.75 6.60 2.79
CA VAL A 240 2.45 7.17 3.21
C VAL A 240 1.28 6.45 2.54
N GLN A 241 1.42 6.07 1.27
CA GLN A 241 0.40 5.28 0.57
C GLN A 241 0.23 3.91 1.19
N GLY A 242 1.30 3.19 1.52
CA GLY A 242 1.20 1.88 2.18
C GLY A 242 0.55 1.94 3.56
N ASP A 243 0.87 2.98 4.34
CA ASP A 243 0.19 3.23 5.61
C ASP A 243 -1.30 3.51 5.40
N THR A 244 -1.65 4.20 4.31
CA THR A 244 -3.03 4.48 3.91
C THR A 244 -3.75 3.23 3.40
N VAL A 245 -3.09 2.33 2.66
CA VAL A 245 -3.64 1.02 2.28
C VAL A 245 -4.03 0.23 3.53
N SER A 246 -3.14 0.17 4.51
CA SER A 246 -3.45 -0.44 5.81
C SER A 246 -4.64 0.26 6.47
N ALA A 247 -4.67 1.59 6.47
CA ALA A 247 -5.77 2.35 7.06
C ALA A 247 -7.13 2.10 6.38
N VAL A 248 -7.16 1.93 5.05
CA VAL A 248 -8.37 1.58 4.31
C VAL A 248 -8.89 0.22 4.80
N VAL A 249 -8.02 -0.79 4.88
CA VAL A 249 -8.43 -2.13 5.35
C VAL A 249 -8.87 -2.09 6.82
N GLY A 250 -8.17 -1.36 7.68
CA GLY A 250 -8.58 -1.18 9.07
C GLY A 250 -9.90 -0.42 9.22
N GLY A 251 -10.15 0.57 8.37
CA GLY A 251 -11.42 1.30 8.32
C GLY A 251 -12.57 0.42 7.84
N ILE A 252 -12.32 -0.44 6.84
CA ILE A 252 -13.30 -1.44 6.37
C ILE A 252 -13.63 -2.43 7.48
N TYR A 253 -12.60 -2.96 8.16
CA TYR A 253 -12.79 -3.86 9.29
C TYR A 253 -13.62 -3.20 10.40
N HIS A 254 -13.31 -1.95 10.74
CA HIS A 254 -14.03 -1.19 11.77
C HIS A 254 -15.50 -0.93 11.40
N GLN A 255 -15.79 -0.57 10.14
CA GLN A 255 -17.12 -0.12 9.72
C GLN A 255 -18.02 -1.25 9.22
N PHE A 256 -17.46 -2.22 8.51
CA PHE A 256 -18.18 -3.27 7.79
C PHE A 256 -17.85 -4.69 8.29
N GLY A 257 -16.96 -4.81 9.28
CA GLY A 257 -16.63 -6.05 9.96
C GLY A 257 -15.55 -6.91 9.27
N GLY A 258 -15.18 -7.99 9.95
CA GLY A 258 -14.07 -8.86 9.54
C GLY A 258 -14.29 -9.56 8.20
N SER A 259 -15.49 -10.09 7.95
CA SER A 259 -15.79 -10.84 6.73
C SER A 259 -15.61 -10.00 5.46
N VAL A 260 -16.09 -8.75 5.47
CA VAL A 260 -15.93 -7.80 4.36
C VAL A 260 -14.45 -7.46 4.16
N ALA A 261 -13.72 -7.16 5.25
CA ALA A 261 -12.29 -6.87 5.17
C ALA A 261 -11.49 -8.08 4.64
N HIS A 262 -11.88 -9.30 4.99
CA HIS A 262 -11.26 -10.54 4.52
C HIS A 262 -11.47 -10.72 3.01
N ARG A 263 -12.68 -10.48 2.51
CA ARG A 263 -12.97 -10.46 1.07
C ARG A 263 -12.14 -9.39 0.34
N VAL A 264 -12.04 -8.19 0.89
CA VAL A 264 -11.21 -7.12 0.32
C VAL A 264 -9.74 -7.53 0.27
N PHE A 265 -9.22 -8.17 1.32
CA PHE A 265 -7.86 -8.66 1.35
C PHE A 265 -7.57 -9.65 0.21
N HIS A 266 -8.40 -10.68 0.05
CA HIS A 266 -8.19 -11.71 -0.97
C HIS A 266 -8.45 -11.24 -2.40
N THR A 267 -9.40 -10.32 -2.61
CA THR A 267 -9.84 -9.94 -3.96
C THR A 267 -9.25 -8.63 -4.45
N ARG A 268 -8.97 -7.66 -3.57
CA ARG A 268 -8.55 -6.30 -3.94
C ARG A 268 -7.13 -5.95 -3.53
N LEU A 269 -6.50 -6.72 -2.64
CA LEU A 269 -5.14 -6.44 -2.15
C LEU A 269 -4.14 -7.50 -2.59
N LEU A 270 -4.33 -8.75 -2.20
CA LEU A 270 -3.37 -9.82 -2.46
C LEU A 270 -2.99 -10.01 -3.95
N PRO A 271 -3.93 -9.89 -4.92
CA PRO A 271 -3.59 -10.03 -6.33
C PRO A 271 -2.54 -9.02 -6.81
N HIS A 272 -2.42 -7.86 -6.16
CA HIS A 272 -1.46 -6.82 -6.52
C HIS A 272 -0.07 -7.02 -5.91
N VAL A 273 0.09 -7.94 -4.96
CA VAL A 273 1.39 -8.29 -4.35
C VAL A 273 1.94 -9.63 -4.83
N LEU A 274 1.36 -10.21 -5.90
CA LEU A 274 1.91 -11.36 -6.62
C LEU A 274 3.04 -10.91 -7.55
N LEU A 275 4.09 -10.34 -6.96
CA LEU A 275 5.28 -9.86 -7.66
C LEU A 275 6.18 -11.07 -7.86
N GLY A 276 6.46 -11.46 -9.10
CA GLY A 276 7.25 -12.66 -9.42
C GLY A 276 8.72 -12.58 -8.94
N THR A 277 9.56 -13.44 -9.52
CA THR A 277 11.01 -13.76 -9.34
C THR A 277 12.01 -12.77 -8.68
N ASN A 278 11.66 -11.52 -8.39
CA ASN A 278 12.52 -10.54 -7.72
C ASN A 278 12.46 -10.61 -6.17
N ASN A 279 11.97 -11.72 -5.60
CA ASN A 279 11.79 -11.89 -4.16
C ASN A 279 10.98 -10.76 -3.48
N GLN A 280 10.08 -10.09 -4.18
CA GLN A 280 9.18 -9.07 -3.60
C GLN A 280 7.77 -9.63 -3.43
N GLY A 281 6.94 -9.05 -2.56
CA GLY A 281 5.55 -9.47 -2.40
C GLY A 281 5.39 -10.87 -1.78
N LEU A 282 4.39 -11.64 -2.21
CA LEU A 282 4.13 -13.00 -1.70
C LEU A 282 5.00 -14.04 -2.43
N PRO A 283 5.55 -15.09 -1.75
CA PRO A 283 6.33 -16.12 -2.43
C PRO A 283 5.51 -16.82 -3.52
N GLU A 284 6.16 -17.16 -4.64
CA GLU A 284 5.49 -17.75 -5.81
C GLU A 284 4.75 -19.06 -5.49
N ALA A 285 5.24 -19.82 -4.51
CA ALA A 285 4.61 -21.04 -4.02
C ALA A 285 3.14 -20.84 -3.61
N PHE A 286 2.77 -19.66 -3.10
CA PHE A 286 1.42 -19.36 -2.62
C PHE A 286 0.54 -18.63 -3.67
N HIS A 287 1.09 -18.30 -4.85
CA HIS A 287 0.33 -17.55 -5.85
C HIS A 287 -0.87 -18.32 -6.40
N GLY A 288 -0.77 -19.65 -6.49
CA GLY A 288 -1.87 -20.53 -6.86
C GLY A 288 -3.05 -20.40 -5.91
N ASP A 289 -2.78 -20.49 -4.61
CA ASP A 289 -3.79 -20.41 -3.54
C ASP A 289 -4.49 -19.05 -3.52
N VAL A 290 -3.73 -17.96 -3.69
CA VAL A 290 -4.31 -16.61 -3.80
C VAL A 290 -5.27 -16.50 -4.98
N ARG A 291 -4.88 -16.98 -6.16
CA ARG A 291 -5.75 -16.94 -7.35
C ARG A 291 -6.99 -17.79 -7.15
N ALA A 292 -6.84 -18.99 -6.58
CA ALA A 292 -7.95 -19.89 -6.30
C ALA A 292 -8.98 -19.25 -5.35
N ILE A 293 -8.53 -18.70 -4.21
CA ILE A 293 -9.41 -18.06 -3.23
C ILE A 293 -10.04 -16.78 -3.80
N CYS A 294 -9.26 -15.97 -4.52
CA CYS A 294 -9.78 -14.78 -5.20
C CYS A 294 -10.92 -15.15 -6.16
N ASN A 295 -10.73 -16.18 -7.00
CA ASN A 295 -11.75 -16.66 -7.93
C ASN A 295 -12.98 -17.22 -7.19
N GLN A 296 -12.78 -17.99 -6.12
CA GLN A 296 -13.87 -18.51 -5.28
C GLN A 296 -14.70 -17.38 -4.65
N MET A 297 -14.08 -16.24 -4.34
CA MET A 297 -14.76 -15.05 -3.80
C MET A 297 -15.40 -14.16 -4.89
N GLY A 298 -15.39 -14.56 -6.15
CA GLY A 298 -15.98 -13.82 -7.28
C GLY A 298 -14.97 -12.97 -8.07
N GLY A 299 -13.67 -13.20 -7.86
CA GLY A 299 -12.58 -12.50 -8.54
C GLY A 299 -12.30 -11.09 -8.01
N MET A 300 -11.43 -10.37 -8.70
CA MET A 300 -10.97 -9.02 -8.31
C MET A 300 -12.07 -7.96 -8.34
N GLN A 301 -13.23 -8.25 -8.91
CA GLN A 301 -14.40 -7.37 -8.91
C GLN A 301 -15.63 -8.03 -8.27
N GLY A 302 -15.44 -9.17 -7.59
CA GLY A 302 -16.50 -9.90 -6.91
C GLY A 302 -17.18 -9.08 -5.80
N PRO A 303 -18.43 -9.43 -5.43
CA PRO A 303 -19.19 -8.73 -4.41
C PRO A 303 -18.50 -8.80 -3.04
N LEU A 304 -18.45 -7.66 -2.36
CA LEU A 304 -17.81 -7.53 -1.04
C LEU A 304 -18.77 -7.85 0.11
N VAL A 305 -20.06 -7.63 -0.10
CA VAL A 305 -21.14 -8.04 0.80
C VAL A 305 -21.83 -9.22 0.13
N VAL A 306 -21.97 -10.33 0.86
CA VAL A 306 -22.69 -11.51 0.38
C VAL A 306 -23.86 -11.73 1.32
N ASP A 307 -25.07 -11.63 0.77
CA ASP A 307 -26.27 -11.97 1.52
C ASP A 307 -26.27 -13.48 1.80
N SER A 308 -26.42 -13.83 3.07
CA SER A 308 -26.45 -15.21 3.55
C SER A 308 -27.55 -16.05 2.89
N ALA A 309 -28.58 -15.42 2.31
CA ALA A 309 -29.64 -16.08 1.56
C ALA A 309 -29.16 -16.74 0.25
N SER A 310 -28.08 -16.23 -0.35
CA SER A 310 -27.54 -16.77 -1.62
C SER A 310 -26.72 -18.06 -1.46
N VAL A 311 -26.33 -18.40 -0.22
CA VAL A 311 -25.46 -19.56 0.06
C VAL A 311 -26.27 -20.83 0.35
N LEU A 312 -27.58 -20.72 0.57
CA LEU A 312 -28.46 -21.82 0.97
C LEU A 312 -29.30 -22.45 -0.17
N SER A 313 -28.95 -22.25 -1.43
CA SER A 313 -29.61 -22.99 -2.53
C SER A 313 -28.64 -23.84 -3.36
N PRO A 314 -28.22 -25.00 -2.85
CA PRO A 314 -27.74 -26.09 -3.67
C PRO A 314 -28.82 -27.18 -3.77
N GLU A 315 -29.91 -26.94 -4.51
CA GLU A 315 -30.83 -27.98 -5.03
C GLU A 315 -32.01 -27.35 -5.79
N SER A 316 -31.88 -27.12 -7.10
CA SER A 316 -33.06 -26.97 -7.98
C SER A 316 -32.75 -27.22 -9.47
N GLN A 317 -31.80 -28.10 -9.78
CA GLN A 317 -31.59 -28.56 -11.14
C GLN A 317 -31.33 -30.08 -11.19
N SER A 318 -32.32 -30.89 -10.80
CA SER A 318 -32.39 -32.29 -11.23
C SER A 318 -33.77 -32.94 -11.06
N GLU A 319 -34.84 -32.29 -11.52
CA GLU A 319 -36.10 -33.01 -11.80
C GLU A 319 -36.68 -32.55 -13.13
N LYS A 320 -36.16 -33.11 -14.23
CA LYS A 320 -36.95 -33.30 -15.45
C LYS A 320 -37.43 -34.74 -15.50
N VAL A 321 -38.58 -34.94 -14.88
CA VAL A 321 -39.70 -35.80 -15.30
C VAL A 321 -39.34 -36.82 -16.38
N ILE A 322 -39.07 -38.05 -15.93
CA ILE A 322 -39.32 -39.25 -16.72
C ILE A 322 -40.78 -39.62 -16.46
N SER A 323 -41.65 -39.30 -17.40
CA SER A 323 -42.97 -39.93 -17.52
C SER A 323 -43.38 -39.95 -18.99
N HIS A 324 -43.01 -41.02 -19.69
CA HIS A 324 -43.82 -41.53 -20.79
C HIS A 324 -43.97 -43.03 -20.56
N THR A 325 -45.13 -43.40 -20.03
CA THR A 325 -45.65 -44.77 -20.03
C THR A 325 -46.78 -44.86 -21.04
N ALA A 326 -46.82 -46.03 -21.69
CA ALA A 326 -47.87 -46.64 -22.50
C ALA A 326 -48.04 -46.10 -23.93
#